data_AF-A0A7X7CS39-F1
#
_entry.id   AF-A0A7X7CS39-F1
#
_cell.length_a   1.000
_cell.length_b   1.000
_cell.length_c   1.000
_cell.angle_alpha   90.00
_cell.angle_beta   90.00
_cell.angle_gamma   90.00
#
_symmetry.space_group_name_H-M   'P 1'
#
loop_
_entity.id
_entity.type
_entity.pdbx_description
1 polymer ?
#
loop_
_entity_poly.entity_id
_entity_poly.type
_entity_poly.pdbx_seq_one_letter_code
_entity_poly.pdbx_strand_id
1 'polypeptide(L)'
;MEIARKLAILADAAKYDASCASSGTSKRHSADGRGLGSTDGSGICHSYAPDGRCISLLKLLLTNWCVYDCQYCVNRESSNVERARFRVDEVVALTLDFYRRNLIEGLFLSSGIVRSPDYTMEQVIEVARRLREDHA
;
A
#
# COMPACT_ATOMS: atom_id res chain seq x y z
N MET A 1 17.23 3.86 -4.71
CA MET A 1 16.08 4.75 -4.41
C MET A 1 15.80 4.69 -2.94
N GLU A 2 15.77 5.84 -2.28
CA GLU A 2 15.49 5.96 -0.84
C GLU A 2 14.11 5.40 -0.47
N ILE A 3 14.00 4.81 0.73
CA ILE A 3 12.76 4.19 1.24
C ILE A 3 11.60 5.19 1.24
N ALA A 4 11.85 6.43 1.63
CA ALA A 4 10.83 7.49 1.63
C ALA A 4 10.26 7.76 0.22
N ARG A 5 11.11 7.71 -0.81
CA ARG A 5 10.66 7.87 -2.20
C ARG A 5 9.85 6.67 -2.68
N LYS A 6 10.30 5.44 -2.37
CA LYS A 6 9.52 4.22 -2.63
C LYS A 6 8.14 4.28 -1.99
N LEU A 7 8.08 4.72 -0.72
CA LEU A 7 6.84 4.87 0.01
C LEU A 7 5.88 5.85 -0.68
N ALA A 8 6.35 7.03 -1.06
CA ALA A 8 5.51 8.01 -1.75
C ALA A 8 4.91 7.45 -3.05
N ILE A 9 5.69 6.72 -3.85
CA ILE A 9 5.22 6.13 -5.12
C ILE A 9 4.23 4.98 -4.86
N LEU A 10 4.58 4.07 -3.95
CA LEU A 10 3.84 2.82 -3.74
C LEU A 10 2.61 2.98 -2.85
N ALA A 11 2.58 3.99 -1.97
CA ALA A 11 1.39 4.41 -1.27
C ALA A 11 0.38 5.08 -2.22
N ASP A 12 0.85 6.00 -3.08
CA ASP A 12 -0.04 6.65 -4.06
C ASP A 12 -0.61 5.63 -5.05
N ALA A 13 0.22 4.70 -5.55
CA ALA A 13 -0.25 3.63 -6.44
C ALA A 13 -1.26 2.68 -5.77
N ALA A 14 -1.22 2.53 -4.44
CA ALA A 14 -2.16 1.71 -3.67
C ALA A 14 -3.52 2.39 -3.44
N LYS A 15 -3.68 3.68 -3.76
CA LYS A 15 -4.96 4.40 -3.57
C LYS A 15 -6.09 3.83 -4.43
N TYR A 16 -5.75 3.13 -5.52
CA TYR A 16 -6.69 2.50 -6.44
C TYR A 16 -7.19 1.12 -5.99
N ASP A 17 -6.60 0.53 -4.95
CA ASP A 17 -7.14 -0.69 -4.35
C ASP A 17 -8.42 -0.32 -3.56
N ALA A 18 -9.57 -0.91 -3.91
CA ALA A 18 -10.90 -0.54 -3.41
C ALA A 18 -11.18 -1.00 -1.95
N SER A 19 -10.29 -0.66 -1.02
CA SER A 19 -10.28 -1.25 0.34
C SER A 19 -10.39 -0.26 1.50
N CYS A 20 -10.32 1.06 1.26
CA CYS A 20 -10.39 2.06 2.33
C CYS A 20 -11.76 2.74 2.38
N ALA A 21 -12.34 2.83 3.58
CA ALA A 21 -13.55 3.63 3.83
C ALA A 21 -13.13 5.09 4.05
N SER A 22 -13.22 5.92 3.02
CA SER A 22 -13.01 7.38 3.15
C SER A 22 -14.24 8.04 3.79
N SER A 23 -14.58 7.63 5.01
CA SER A 23 -15.70 8.17 5.79
C SER A 23 -15.14 9.01 6.93
N GLY A 24 -14.86 10.29 6.71
CA GLY A 24 -14.60 11.22 7.84
C GLY A 24 -13.45 12.21 7.72
N THR A 25 -12.73 12.29 6.60
CA THR A 25 -11.76 13.39 6.39
C THR A 25 -12.46 14.61 5.77
N SER A 26 -11.91 15.81 6.03
CA SER A 26 -12.42 17.10 5.55
C SER A 26 -12.92 17.03 4.10
N LYS A 27 -14.11 17.56 3.80
CA LYS A 27 -14.57 17.77 2.42
C LYS A 27 -13.47 18.48 1.62
N ARG A 28 -12.82 17.78 0.69
CA ARG A 28 -11.89 18.39 -0.27
C ARG A 28 -12.61 18.54 -1.61
N HIS A 29 -12.60 19.75 -2.15
CA HIS A 29 -13.28 20.12 -3.38
C HIS A 29 -12.58 19.50 -4.60
N SER A 30 -13.37 18.93 -5.52
CA SER A 30 -12.90 18.31 -6.76
C SER A 30 -12.46 19.31 -7.84
N ALA A 31 -12.38 20.60 -7.53
CA ALA A 31 -12.07 21.66 -8.49
C ALA A 31 -10.65 21.55 -9.09
N ASP A 32 -9.70 20.92 -8.37
CA ASP A 32 -8.30 20.84 -8.78
C ASP A 32 -7.86 19.45 -9.28
N GLY A 33 -8.81 18.56 -9.60
CA GLY A 33 -8.50 17.24 -10.18
C GLY A 33 -7.88 16.21 -9.23
N ARG A 34 -7.94 16.43 -7.91
CA ARG A 34 -7.32 15.57 -6.88
C ARG A 34 -8.32 14.80 -6.02
N GLY A 35 -9.30 14.14 -6.65
CA GLY A 35 -10.36 13.43 -5.94
C GLY A 35 -10.47 11.94 -6.31
N LEU A 36 -9.75 11.06 -5.61
CA LEU A 36 -10.17 9.74 -5.12
C LEU A 36 -9.00 9.09 -4.34
N GLY A 37 -9.27 8.53 -3.15
CA GLY A 37 -8.30 7.80 -2.32
C GLY A 37 -7.61 8.66 -1.26
N SER A 38 -8.14 8.66 -0.04
CA SER A 38 -7.53 9.30 1.12
C SER A 38 -6.35 8.49 1.64
N THR A 39 -5.18 8.71 1.07
CA THR A 39 -3.91 8.44 1.74
C THR A 39 -3.20 9.77 1.81
N ASP A 40 -3.01 10.33 3.01
CA ASP A 40 -1.93 11.31 3.17
C ASP A 40 -0.67 10.57 2.71
N GLY A 41 0.18 11.16 1.88
CA GLY A 41 1.27 10.49 1.13
C GLY A 41 2.26 9.61 1.93
N SER A 42 2.05 9.49 3.24
CA SER A 42 2.49 8.43 4.15
C SER A 42 1.93 7.02 3.87
N GLY A 43 0.84 6.85 3.12
CA GLY A 43 0.20 5.55 2.87
C GLY A 43 -0.69 5.03 3.99
N ILE A 44 -1.03 5.84 4.99
CA ILE A 44 -1.98 5.45 6.04
C ILE A 44 -3.41 5.66 5.51
N CYS A 45 -4.27 4.65 5.65
CA CYS A 45 -5.70 4.77 5.42
C CYS A 45 -6.52 4.22 6.60
N HIS A 46 -7.78 4.64 6.71
CA HIS A 46 -8.66 4.23 7.78
C HIS A 46 -9.70 3.22 7.27
N SER A 47 -9.94 2.20 8.09
CA SER A 47 -10.96 1.17 7.86
C SER A 47 -11.80 0.98 9.12
N TYR A 48 -12.99 0.40 9.00
CA TYR A 48 -13.86 0.16 10.15
C TYR A 48 -13.99 -1.33 10.40
N ALA A 49 -13.69 -1.75 11.62
CA ALA A 49 -13.93 -3.10 12.08
C ALA A 49 -15.45 -3.37 12.25
N PRO A 50 -15.91 -4.63 12.25
CA PRO A 50 -17.32 -4.97 12.40
C PRO A 50 -17.98 -4.45 13.68
N ASP A 51 -17.19 -4.14 14.71
CA ASP A 51 -17.62 -3.54 15.98
C ASP A 51 -17.72 -2.01 15.93
N GLY A 52 -17.49 -1.39 14.77
CA GLY A 52 -17.54 0.05 14.56
C GLY A 52 -16.25 0.79 14.91
N ARG A 53 -15.19 0.11 15.38
CA ARG A 53 -13.90 0.75 15.64
C ARG A 53 -13.24 1.18 14.33
N CYS A 54 -12.75 2.42 14.30
CA CYS A 54 -11.88 2.90 13.23
C CYS A 54 -10.45 2.38 13.49
N ILE A 55 -9.85 1.77 12.48
CA ILE A 55 -8.49 1.25 12.51
C ILE A 55 -7.61 1.95 11.47
N SER A 56 -6.40 2.33 11.87
CA SER A 56 -5.39 2.91 10.98
C SER A 56 -4.52 1.82 10.37
N LEU A 57 -4.51 1.71 9.04
CA LEU A 57 -3.75 0.70 8.30
C LEU A 57 -2.66 1.37 7.46
N LEU A 58 -1.45 0.82 7.49
CA LEU A 58 -0.43 1.11 6.48
C LEU A 58 -0.81 0.38 5.19
N LYS A 59 -1.20 1.13 4.15
CA LYS A 59 -1.58 0.59 2.86
C LYS A 59 -0.53 0.94 1.81
N LEU A 60 0.11 -0.08 1.27
CA LEU A 60 1.15 0.09 0.25
C LEU A 60 1.23 -1.12 -0.68
N LEU A 61 1.78 -0.88 -1.87
CA LEU A 61 2.19 -1.95 -2.77
C LEU A 61 3.61 -2.40 -2.45
N LEU A 62 3.87 -3.71 -2.48
CA LEU A 62 5.24 -4.25 -2.53
C LEU A 62 5.97 -3.72 -3.78
N THR A 63 5.24 -3.59 -4.88
CA THR A 63 5.70 -2.99 -6.12
C THR A 63 4.52 -2.56 -6.98
N ASN A 64 4.70 -1.51 -7.78
CA ASN A 64 3.74 -1.16 -8.84
C ASN A 64 4.20 -1.67 -10.21
N TRP A 65 5.26 -2.46 -10.32
CA TRP A 65 5.59 -3.17 -11.56
C TRP A 65 4.58 -4.30 -11.80
N CYS A 66 4.01 -4.36 -13.00
CA CYS A 66 3.06 -5.40 -13.38
C CYS A 66 3.31 -5.85 -14.81
N VAL A 67 3.38 -7.17 -15.04
CA VAL A 67 3.49 -7.81 -16.37
C VAL A 67 2.15 -7.89 -17.12
N TYR A 68 1.05 -7.48 -16.47
CA TYR A 68 -0.28 -7.53 -17.08
C TYR A 68 -0.72 -6.16 -17.58
N ASP A 69 -1.47 -6.16 -18.68
CA ASP A 69 -2.01 -4.95 -19.31
C ASP A 69 -3.51 -4.74 -19.05
N CYS A 70 -3.93 -4.82 -17.79
CA CYS A 70 -5.34 -4.65 -17.41
C CYS A 70 -5.84 -3.25 -17.75
N GLN A 71 -6.86 -3.13 -18.61
CA GLN A 71 -7.37 -1.84 -19.12
C GLN A 71 -7.87 -0.87 -18.04
N TYR A 72 -8.28 -1.40 -16.89
CA TYR A 72 -8.78 -0.62 -15.76
C TYR A 72 -7.69 -0.26 -14.73
N CYS A 73 -6.47 -0.78 -14.87
CA CYS A 73 -5.42 -0.64 -13.86
C CYS A 73 -4.40 0.41 -14.26
N VAL A 74 -4.19 1.43 -13.42
CA VAL A 74 -3.13 2.43 -13.66
C VAL A 74 -1.73 1.81 -13.68
N ASN A 75 -1.54 0.72 -12.95
CA ASN A 75 -0.26 0.02 -12.82
C ASN A 75 -0.02 -0.99 -13.95
N ARG A 76 -0.88 -1.06 -14.96
CA ARG A 76 -0.70 -1.91 -16.15
C ARG A 76 0.66 -1.69 -16.83
N GLU A 77 1.18 -2.70 -17.52
CA GLU A 77 2.50 -2.66 -18.14
C GLU A 77 2.67 -1.47 -19.11
N SER A 78 1.64 -1.16 -19.89
CA SER A 78 1.68 -0.07 -20.89
C SER A 78 1.65 1.35 -20.30
N SER A 79 1.44 1.50 -18.98
CA SER A 79 1.38 2.82 -18.34
C SER A 79 2.75 3.43 -18.12
N ASN A 80 2.94 4.67 -18.57
CA ASN A 80 4.11 5.50 -18.28
C ASN A 80 3.98 6.19 -16.92
N VAL A 81 4.18 5.43 -15.85
CA VAL A 81 4.19 5.93 -14.46
C VAL A 81 5.52 5.57 -13.79
N GLU A 82 5.95 6.36 -12.81
CA GLU A 82 7.16 6.07 -12.04
C GLU A 82 7.01 4.74 -11.30
N ARG A 83 7.99 3.85 -11.45
CA ARG A 83 7.92 2.50 -10.89
C ARG A 83 8.88 2.32 -9.72
N ALA A 84 8.42 1.58 -8.73
CA ALA A 84 9.15 1.31 -7.50
C ALA A 84 8.91 -0.14 -7.04
N ARG A 85 9.85 -0.64 -6.25
CA ARG A 85 9.76 -1.95 -5.60
C ARG A 85 10.47 -1.92 -4.26
N PHE A 86 9.78 -2.45 -3.24
CA PHE A 86 10.38 -2.76 -1.96
C PHE A 86 11.00 -4.17 -1.98
N ARG A 87 12.05 -4.32 -1.18
CA ARG A 87 12.51 -5.60 -0.65
C ARG A 87 11.63 -6.00 0.53
N VAL A 88 11.53 -7.30 0.80
CA VAL A 88 10.84 -7.83 1.99
C VAL A 88 11.33 -7.11 3.26
N ASP A 89 12.64 -7.00 3.46
CA ASP A 89 13.25 -6.36 4.63
C ASP A 89 12.78 -4.91 4.81
N GLU A 90 12.64 -4.17 3.70
CA GLU A 90 12.20 -2.77 3.73
C GLU A 90 10.74 -2.66 4.18
N VAL A 91 9.85 -3.54 3.70
CA VAL A 91 8.43 -3.54 4.12
C VAL A 91 8.30 -3.92 5.59
N VAL A 92 9.03 -4.95 6.03
CA VAL A 92 9.01 -5.40 7.43
C VAL A 92 9.49 -4.29 8.35
N ALA A 93 10.65 -3.70 8.07
CA ALA A 93 11.20 -2.62 8.88
C ALA A 93 10.25 -1.40 8.93
N LEU A 94 9.72 -0.99 7.77
CA LEU A 94 8.78 0.12 7.69
C LEU A 94 7.51 -0.14 8.50
N THR A 95 6.96 -1.34 8.40
CA THR A 95 5.74 -1.72 9.13
C THR A 95 5.98 -1.68 10.64
N LEU A 96 7.08 -2.27 11.11
CA LEU A 96 7.44 -2.28 12.52
C LEU A 96 7.69 -0.86 13.05
N ASP A 97 8.32 0.02 12.27
CA ASP A 97 8.58 1.39 12.67
C ASP A 97 7.30 2.21 12.83
N PHE A 98 6.34 2.07 11.92
CA PHE A 98 5.03 2.71 12.04
C PHE A 98 4.22 2.13 13.21
N TYR A 99 4.28 0.82 13.39
CA TYR A 99 3.57 0.12 14.47
C TYR A 99 4.10 0.53 15.85
N ARG A 100 5.42 0.50 16.08
CA ARG A 100 6.04 0.89 17.36
C ARG A 100 5.82 2.37 17.72
N ARG A 101 5.58 3.22 16.73
CA ARG A 101 5.25 4.65 16.92
C ARG A 101 3.75 4.89 17.13
N ASN A 102 2.95 3.84 17.22
CA ASN A 102 1.49 3.90 17.36
C ASN A 102 0.81 4.69 16.21
N LEU A 103 1.38 4.64 14.99
CA LEU A 103 0.81 5.30 13.82
C LEU A 103 -0.17 4.40 13.06
N ILE A 104 -0.03 3.09 13.21
CA ILE A 104 -0.85 2.09 12.52
C ILE A 104 -1.15 0.93 13.48
N GLU A 105 -2.27 0.26 13.22
CA GLU A 105 -2.70 -0.95 13.91
C GLU A 105 -2.58 -2.20 13.01
N GLY A 106 -2.24 -2.02 11.74
CA GLY A 106 -2.04 -3.12 10.80
C GLY A 106 -1.45 -2.71 9.46
N LEU A 107 -1.11 -3.72 8.66
CA LEU A 107 -0.58 -3.59 7.30
C LEU A 107 -1.59 -4.16 6.30
N PHE A 108 -1.93 -3.36 5.29
CA PHE A 108 -2.59 -3.80 4.06
C PHE A 108 -1.56 -3.83 2.93
N LEU A 109 -1.02 -5.02 2.64
CA LEU A 109 0.01 -5.22 1.61
C LEU A 109 -0.61 -5.82 0.35
N SER A 110 -0.46 -5.11 -0.76
CA SER A 110 -0.83 -5.57 -2.11
C SER A 110 0.40 -5.51 -3.03
N SER A 111 0.27 -5.89 -4.31
CA SER A 111 1.41 -5.89 -5.23
C SER A 111 0.97 -5.94 -6.70
N GLY A 112 1.71 -5.28 -7.58
CA GLY A 112 1.78 -5.67 -8.99
C GLY A 112 2.55 -6.98 -9.17
N ILE A 113 2.42 -7.60 -10.35
CA ILE A 113 2.99 -8.92 -10.64
C ILE A 113 4.28 -8.75 -11.46
N VAL A 114 5.45 -8.99 -10.88
CA VAL A 114 6.74 -8.62 -11.52
C VAL A 114 7.31 -9.70 -12.44
N ARG A 115 6.98 -10.97 -12.19
CA ARG A 115 7.52 -12.11 -12.95
C ARG A 115 6.43 -13.15 -13.20
N SER A 116 5.87 -13.65 -12.11
CA SER A 116 4.70 -14.52 -12.10
C SER A 116 3.90 -14.25 -10.83
N PRO A 117 2.62 -14.64 -10.79
CA PRO A 117 1.83 -14.58 -9.57
C PRO A 117 2.51 -15.31 -8.41
N ASP A 118 3.02 -16.53 -8.64
CA ASP A 118 3.69 -17.35 -7.62
C ASP A 118 4.89 -16.64 -7.01
N TYR A 119 5.82 -16.17 -7.85
CA TYR A 119 7.01 -15.46 -7.37
C TYR A 119 6.65 -14.20 -6.58
N THR A 120 5.60 -13.49 -7.00
CA THR A 120 5.16 -12.27 -6.30
C THR A 120 4.55 -12.64 -4.94
N MET A 121 3.71 -13.68 -4.90
CA MET A 121 3.06 -14.14 -3.69
C MET A 121 4.03 -14.72 -2.67
N GLU A 122 5.09 -15.42 -3.10
CA GLU A 122 6.18 -15.87 -2.22
C GLU A 122 6.77 -14.69 -1.43
N GLN A 123 6.97 -13.53 -2.07
CA GLN A 123 7.51 -12.34 -1.40
C GLN A 123 6.51 -11.72 -0.43
N VAL A 124 5.22 -11.65 -0.80
CA VAL A 124 4.15 -11.14 0.07
C VAL A 124 3.97 -12.03 1.31
N ILE A 125 3.99 -13.36 1.11
CA ILE A 125 3.92 -14.34 2.19
C ILE A 125 5.13 -14.23 3.11
N GLU A 126 6.34 -14.06 2.56
CA GLU A 126 7.54 -13.90 3.38
C GLU A 126 7.47 -12.64 4.27
N VAL A 127 6.91 -11.52 3.78
CA VAL A 127 6.64 -10.35 4.64
C VAL A 127 5.71 -10.71 5.79
N ALA A 128 4.60 -11.39 5.50
CA ALA A 128 3.63 -11.79 6.52
C ALA A 128 4.23 -12.77 7.54
N ARG A 129 5.03 -13.75 7.07
CA ARG A 129 5.73 -14.73 7.90
C ARG A 129 6.67 -14.03 8.86
N ARG A 130 7.56 -13.17 8.37
CA ARG A 130 8.51 -12.43 9.24
C ARG A 130 7.81 -11.57 10.27
N LEU A 131 6.75 -10.86 9.89
CA LEU A 131 5.98 -10.04 10.82
C LEU A 131 5.30 -10.88 11.92
N ARG A 132 4.83 -12.09 11.60
CA ARG A 132 4.05 -12.94 12.52
C ARG A 132 4.85 -13.95 13.32
N GLU A 133 6.00 -14.39 12.82
CA GLU A 133 6.81 -15.45 13.43
C GLU A 133 8.09 -14.89 14.05
N ASP A 134 8.74 -13.93 13.38
CA ASP A 134 10.03 -13.39 13.82
C ASP A 134 9.85 -12.14 14.72
N HIS A 135 8.67 -11.52 14.70
CA HIS A 135 8.35 -10.25 15.37
C HIS A 135 6.97 -10.21 16.06
N ALA A 136 6.47 -11.39 16.45
CA ALA A 136 5.17 -11.57 17.12
C ALA A 136 5.05 -10.83 18.46
#